data_AF-A0A957N1V2-F1
#
_entry.id   AF-A0A957N1V2-F1
#
_cell.length_a   1.000
_cell.length_b   1.000
_cell.length_c   1.000
_cell.angle_alpha   90.00
_cell.angle_beta   90.00
_cell.angle_gamma   90.00
#
_symmetry.space_group_name_H-M   'P 1'
#
loop_
_entity.id
_entity.type
_entity.pdbx_description
1 polymer ?
#
loop_
_entity_poly.entity_id
_entity_poly.type
_entity_poly.pdbx_seq_one_letter_code
_entity_poly.pdbx_strand_id
1 'polypeptide(L)'
;MSSLNLRLPDSLHDQVRELARQDNVSINQFITLAVAEKVSALLTIEALRERARRGDRAEFERILDEIARQDRAPLPHDRLPESARRPPTAGEPAQPHADRALLLHEERDDQYDA
;
A
#
# COMPACT_ATOMS: atom_id res chain seq x y z
N MET A 1 2.92 3.28 36.16
CA MET A 1 1.66 3.05 35.41
C MET A 1 0.50 3.50 36.28
N SER A 2 -0.52 4.11 35.69
CA SER A 2 -1.78 4.42 36.40
C SER A 2 -2.66 3.17 36.44
N SER A 3 -3.44 3.00 37.51
CA SER A 3 -4.41 1.91 37.62
C SER A 3 -5.78 2.36 37.10
N LEU A 4 -6.44 1.47 36.35
CA LEU A 4 -7.76 1.69 35.79
C LEU A 4 -8.68 0.56 36.30
N ASN A 5 -9.77 0.93 36.97
CA ASN A 5 -10.73 -0.03 37.53
C ASN A 5 -12.06 0.12 36.80
N LEU A 6 -12.45 -0.91 36.04
CA LEU A 6 -13.62 -0.91 35.18
C LEU A 6 -14.42 -2.20 35.39
N ARG A 7 -15.72 -2.13 35.18
CA ARG A 7 -16.61 -3.29 35.14
C ARG A 7 -17.00 -3.58 33.71
N LEU A 8 -16.80 -4.81 33.28
CA LEU A 8 -17.26 -5.30 31.98
C LEU A 8 -18.53 -6.12 32.18
N PRO A 9 -19.47 -6.12 31.21
CA PRO A 9 -20.54 -7.12 31.18
C PRO A 9 -19.95 -8.54 31.20
N ASP A 10 -20.61 -9.47 31.90
CA ASP A 10 -20.11 -10.84 32.11
C ASP A 10 -19.74 -11.53 30.79
N SER A 11 -20.61 -11.41 29.78
CA SER A 11 -20.37 -11.99 28.45
C SER A 11 -19.09 -11.48 27.79
N LEU A 12 -18.77 -10.19 27.96
CA LEU A 12 -17.56 -9.59 27.40
C LEU A 12 -16.33 -10.00 28.21
N HIS A 13 -16.46 -10.03 29.54
CA HIS A 13 -15.39 -10.50 30.42
C HIS A 13 -15.00 -11.94 30.08
N ASP A 14 -15.96 -12.83 29.84
CA ASP A 14 -15.72 -14.23 29.50
C ASP A 14 -15.03 -14.38 28.13
N GLN A 15 -15.45 -13.59 27.13
CA GLN A 15 -14.78 -13.56 25.82
C GLN A 15 -13.32 -13.07 25.94
N VAL A 16 -13.08 -11.98 26.67
CA VAL A 16 -11.74 -11.46 26.91
C VAL A 16 -10.87 -12.49 27.65
N ARG A 17 -11.43 -13.21 28.62
CA ARG A 17 -10.72 -14.28 29.32
C ARG A 17 -10.28 -15.38 28.37
N GLU A 18 -11.16 -15.83 27.48
CA GLU A 18 -10.85 -16.90 26.53
C GLU A 18 -9.80 -16.46 25.51
N LEU A 19 -9.91 -15.25 24.96
CA LEU A 19 -8.91 -14.69 24.04
C LEU A 19 -7.54 -14.54 24.71
N ALA A 20 -7.49 -13.99 25.94
CA ALA A 20 -6.25 -13.87 26.69
C ALA A 20 -5.60 -15.24 26.97
N ARG A 21 -6.42 -16.28 27.20
CA ARG A 21 -5.95 -17.66 27.37
C ARG A 21 -5.36 -18.23 26.08
N GLN A 22 -6.00 -17.98 24.93
CA GLN A 22 -5.49 -18.41 23.61
C GLN A 22 -4.14 -17.77 23.29
N ASP A 23 -3.98 -16.49 23.62
CA ASP A 23 -2.75 -15.73 23.42
C ASP A 23 -1.70 -15.98 24.53
N ASN A 24 -2.03 -16.79 25.55
CA ASN A 24 -1.19 -17.10 26.71
C ASN A 24 -0.69 -15.84 27.44
N VAL A 25 -1.58 -14.87 27.65
CA VAL A 25 -1.33 -13.61 28.36
C VAL A 25 -2.35 -13.39 29.47
N SER A 26 -2.07 -12.47 30.40
CA SER A 26 -3.06 -12.07 31.40
C SER A 26 -4.18 -11.22 30.77
N ILE A 27 -5.37 -11.23 31.38
CA ILE A 27 -6.49 -10.36 30.98
C ILE A 27 -6.07 -8.88 30.93
N ASN A 28 -5.30 -8.42 31.94
CA ASN A 28 -4.86 -7.03 32.00
C ASN A 28 -3.91 -6.69 30.84
N GLN A 29 -3.01 -7.60 30.49
CA GLN A 29 -2.10 -7.42 29.37
C GLN A 29 -2.87 -7.41 28.04
N PHE A 30 -3.80 -8.35 27.87
CA PHE A 30 -4.68 -8.40 26.70
C PHE A 30 -5.45 -7.08 26.52
N ILE A 31 -6.11 -6.59 27.57
CA ILE A 31 -6.84 -5.31 27.55
C ILE A 31 -5.90 -4.15 27.24
N THR A 32 -4.70 -4.12 27.82
CA THR A 32 -3.72 -3.06 27.58
C THR A 32 -3.31 -3.02 26.11
N LEU A 33 -3.05 -4.18 25.50
CA LEU A 33 -2.71 -4.30 24.09
C LEU A 33 -3.88 -3.87 23.19
N ALA A 34 -5.10 -4.34 23.47
CA ALA A 34 -6.29 -3.97 22.71
C ALA A 34 -6.57 -2.45 22.77
N VAL A 35 -6.37 -1.83 23.94
CA VAL A 35 -6.49 -0.37 24.09
C VAL A 35 -5.41 0.35 23.30
N ALA A 36 -4.15 -0.09 23.40
CA ALA A 36 -3.04 0.49 22.64
C ALA A 36 -3.29 0.40 21.13
N GLU A 37 -3.76 -0.75 20.65
CA GLU A 37 -4.13 -0.95 19.24
C GLU A 37 -5.27 -0.02 18.81
N LYS A 38 -6.35 0.06 19.61
CA LYS A 38 -7.48 0.94 19.29
C LYS A 38 -7.07 2.41 19.24
N VAL A 39 -6.25 2.86 20.18
CA VAL A 39 -5.71 4.22 20.21
C VAL A 39 -4.85 4.48 18.98
N SER A 40 -3.93 3.57 18.66
CA SER A 40 -3.05 3.68 17.48
C SER A 40 -3.85 3.79 16.17
N ALA A 41 -4.88 2.96 16.02
CA ALA A 41 -5.76 2.97 14.85
C ALA A 41 -6.51 4.31 14.71
N LEU A 42 -7.07 4.83 15.81
CA LEU A 42 -7.81 6.10 15.80
C LEU A 42 -6.89 7.29 15.46
N LEU A 43 -5.71 7.36 16.08
CA LEU A 43 -4.73 8.41 15.81
C LEU A 43 -4.24 8.36 14.36
N THR A 44 -4.04 7.16 13.82
CA THR A 44 -3.63 6.98 12.42
C THR A 44 -4.70 7.46 11.45
N ILE A 45 -5.97 7.16 11.71
CA ILE A 45 -7.09 7.67 10.90
C ILE A 45 -7.10 9.20 10.89
N GLU A 46 -6.90 9.85 12.04
CA GLU A 46 -6.83 11.30 12.13
C GLU A 46 -5.65 11.87 11.35
N ALA A 47 -4.47 11.28 11.51
CA ALA A 47 -3.27 11.69 10.78
C ALA A 47 -3.44 11.56 9.25
N LEU A 48 -4.05 10.47 8.77
CA LEU A 48 -4.34 10.26 7.36
C LEU A 48 -5.36 11.27 6.83
N ARG A 49 -6.41 11.58 7.60
CA ARG A 49 -7.39 12.61 7.23
C ARG A 49 -6.74 13.98 7.09
N GLU A 50 -5.86 14.35 8.02
CA GLU A 50 -5.16 15.63 7.97
C GLU A 50 -4.19 15.70 6.78
N ARG A 51 -3.51 14.59 6.45
CA ARG A 51 -2.71 14.50 5.23
C ARG A 51 -3.57 14.61 3.97
N ALA A 52 -4.72 13.95 3.93
CA ALA A 52 -5.61 13.96 2.78
C ALA A 52 -6.16 15.37 2.50
N ARG A 53 -6.44 16.18 3.52
CA ARG A 53 -6.85 17.59 3.37
C ARG A 53 -5.83 18.47 2.65
N ARG A 54 -4.54 18.10 2.73
CA ARG A 54 -3.45 18.81 2.05
C ARG A 54 -3.20 18.29 0.64
N GLY A 55 -3.85 17.22 0.22
CA GLY A 55 -3.73 16.68 -1.13
C GLY A 55 -4.58 17.46 -2.12
N ASP A 56 -4.01 17.78 -3.28
CA ASP A 56 -4.74 18.30 -4.43
C ASP A 56 -4.84 17.20 -5.48
N ARG A 57 -6.08 16.79 -5.79
CA ARG A 57 -6.36 15.75 -6.77
C ARG A 57 -5.99 16.17 -8.19
N ALA A 58 -6.23 17.44 -8.55
CA ALA A 58 -5.91 17.95 -9.88
C ALA A 58 -4.40 18.05 -10.07
N GLU A 59 -3.66 18.47 -9.04
CA GLU A 59 -2.20 18.45 -9.08
C GLU A 59 -1.65 17.03 -9.23
N PHE A 60 -2.20 16.07 -8.48
CA PHE A 60 -1.83 14.67 -8.58
C PHE A 60 -2.03 14.11 -10.00
N GLU A 61 -3.19 14.33 -10.61
CA GLU A 61 -3.48 13.88 -11.99
C GLU A 61 -2.57 14.56 -13.00
N ARG A 62 -2.33 15.88 -12.85
CA ARG A 62 -1.41 16.63 -13.73
C ARG A 62 0.01 16.04 -13.72
N ILE A 63 0.52 15.66 -12.55
CA ILE A 63 1.85 15.03 -12.42
C ILE A 63 1.85 13.64 -13.06
N LEU A 64 0.80 12.84 -12.86
CA LEU A 64 0.70 11.51 -13.50
C LEU A 64 0.67 11.61 -15.02
N ASP A 65 -0.08 12.57 -15.58
CA ASP A 65 -0.12 12.82 -17.02
C ASP A 65 1.24 13.27 -17.56
N GLU A 66 1.99 14.05 -16.79
CA GLU A 66 3.35 14.46 -17.15
C GLU A 66 4.31 13.27 -17.23
N ILE A 67 4.22 12.35 -16.28
CA ILE A 67 5.01 11.11 -16.29
C ILE A 67 4.59 10.22 -17.47
N ALA A 68 3.29 10.06 -17.72
CA ALA A 68 2.77 9.23 -18.81
C ALA A 68 3.16 9.75 -20.21
N ARG A 69 3.36 11.07 -20.35
CA ARG A 69 3.88 11.68 -21.59
C ARG A 69 5.36 11.41 -21.82
N GLN A 70 6.12 10.97 -20.81
CA GLN A 70 7.49 10.55 -21.02
C GLN A 70 7.47 9.20 -21.74
N ASP A 71 8.07 9.12 -22.92
CA ASP A 71 8.22 7.88 -23.67
C ASP A 71 9.32 7.00 -23.05
N ARG A 72 9.11 6.61 -21.79
CA ARG A 72 10.04 5.81 -20.99
C ARG A 72 9.34 4.54 -20.54
N ALA A 73 9.84 3.42 -21.01
CA ALA A 73 9.38 2.12 -20.54
C ALA A 73 9.64 1.95 -19.02
N PRO A 74 8.76 1.26 -18.29
CA PRO A 74 9.01 0.90 -16.90
C PRO A 74 10.33 0.13 -16.75
N LEU A 75 11.01 0.31 -15.62
CA LEU A 75 12.17 -0.50 -15.27
C LEU A 75 11.77 -1.99 -15.25
N PRO A 76 12.70 -2.93 -15.53
CA PRO A 76 12.37 -4.35 -15.59
C PRO A 76 11.63 -4.89 -14.34
N HIS A 77 11.95 -4.38 -13.15
CA HIS A 77 11.31 -4.75 -11.88
C HIS A 77 10.00 -3.99 -11.58
N ASP A 78 9.72 -2.90 -12.30
CA ASP A 78 8.46 -2.14 -12.19
C ASP A 78 7.42 -2.62 -13.20
N ARG A 79 7.79 -3.52 -14.12
CA ARG A 79 6.86 -4.08 -15.11
C ARG A 79 5.83 -4.96 -14.41
N LEU A 80 4.56 -4.63 -14.63
CA LEU A 80 3.46 -5.50 -14.24
C LEU A 80 3.54 -6.84 -15.00
N PRO A 81 3.26 -7.98 -14.34
CA PRO A 81 3.15 -9.26 -15.01
C PRO A 81 2.01 -9.20 -16.04
N GLU A 82 2.14 -9.97 -17.11
CA GLU A 82 1.19 -9.93 -18.24
C GLU A 82 -0.26 -10.19 -17.80
N SER A 83 -0.46 -11.07 -16.80
CA SER A 83 -1.76 -11.34 -16.19
C SER A 83 -2.38 -10.18 -15.41
N ALA A 84 -1.58 -9.20 -14.98
CA ALA A 84 -2.03 -8.01 -14.25
C ALA A 84 -2.15 -6.76 -15.12
N ARG A 85 -1.77 -6.83 -16.40
CA ARG A 85 -1.96 -5.73 -17.34
C ARG A 85 -3.45 -5.61 -17.65
N ARG A 86 -4.08 -4.51 -17.23
CA ARG A 86 -5.47 -4.21 -17.63
C ARG A 86 -5.50 -3.95 -19.13
N PRO A 87 -6.47 -4.52 -19.88
CA PRO A 87 -6.70 -4.08 -21.25
C PRO A 87 -7.06 -2.59 -21.24
N PRO A 88 -6.61 -1.81 -22.24
CA PRO A 88 -6.94 -0.40 -22.34
C PRO A 88 -8.46 -0.22 -22.33
N THR A 89 -8.96 0.68 -21.49
CA THR A 89 -10.40 0.96 -21.41
C THR A 89 -10.85 1.66 -22.70
N ALA A 90 -11.99 1.22 -23.26
CA ALA A 90 -12.52 1.73 -24.52
C ALA A 90 -12.72 3.25 -24.46
N GLY A 91 -11.85 4.00 -25.12
CA GLY A 91 -11.86 5.47 -25.13
C GLY A 91 -10.49 6.11 -24.84
N GLU A 92 -9.56 5.38 -24.25
CA GLU A 92 -8.16 5.80 -24.18
C GLU A 92 -7.44 5.38 -25.46
N PRO A 93 -6.75 6.29 -26.18
CA PRO A 93 -5.88 5.86 -27.26
C PRO A 93 -4.87 4.89 -26.67
N ALA A 94 -4.71 3.72 -27.32
CA ALA A 94 -3.62 2.81 -27.00
C ALA A 94 -2.32 3.63 -27.09
N GLN A 95 -1.76 4.00 -25.94
CA GLN A 95 -0.45 4.60 -25.91
C GLN A 95 0.46 3.59 -26.60
N PRO A 96 1.19 3.98 -27.67
CA PRO A 96 2.04 3.05 -28.39
C PRO A 96 3.16 2.67 -27.43
N HIS A 97 2.94 1.61 -26.63
CA HIS A 97 3.98 1.04 -25.80
C HIS A 97 5.09 0.61 -26.75
N ALA A 98 6.25 1.21 -26.54
CA ALA A 98 7.46 1.13 -27.36
C ALA A 98 8.08 -0.29 -27.42
N ASP A 99 7.29 -1.36 -27.44
CA ASP A 99 7.75 -2.73 -27.71
C ASP A 99 8.23 -2.90 -29.16
N ARG A 100 8.15 -1.85 -30.01
CA ARG A 100 8.78 -1.82 -31.34
C ARG A 100 10.29 -1.50 -31.32
N ALA A 101 10.85 -1.02 -30.22
CA ALA A 101 12.27 -0.62 -30.18
C ALA A 101 13.23 -1.75 -29.76
N LEU A 102 12.73 -2.87 -29.23
CA LEU A 102 13.58 -3.97 -28.75
C LEU A 102 13.82 -5.09 -29.80
N LEU A 103 13.41 -4.90 -31.05
CA LEU A 103 13.62 -5.87 -32.14
C LEU A 103 14.56 -5.38 -33.25
N LEU A 104 15.34 -4.30 -33.04
CA LEU A 104 16.26 -3.78 -34.08
C LEU A 104 17.71 -3.57 -33.65
N HIS A 105 18.14 -4.09 -32.50
CA HIS A 105 19.56 -4.13 -32.13
C HIS A 105 19.99 -5.53 -31.64
N GLU A 106 19.59 -6.56 -32.38
CA GLU A 106 20.55 -7.65 -32.62
C GLU A 106 21.61 -7.11 -33.61
N GLU A 107 22.86 -7.48 -33.37
CA GLU A 107 24.08 -7.09 -34.09
C GLU A 107 24.68 -5.74 -33.67
N ARG A 108 25.51 -5.75 -32.61
CA ARG A 108 26.95 -5.42 -32.63
C ARG A 108 27.62 -5.87 -31.33
N ASP A 109 27.78 -7.18 -31.18
CA ASP A 109 28.92 -7.71 -30.42
C ASP A 109 30.09 -7.73 -31.41
N ASP A 110 31.04 -6.81 -31.23
CA ASP A 110 32.45 -6.92 -31.68
C ASP A 110 33.14 -5.56 -31.46
N GLN A 111 33.43 -5.21 -30.20
CA GLN A 111 34.65 -4.46 -29.87
C GLN A 111 34.86 -4.33 -28.36
N TYR A 112 35.41 -5.40 -27.77
CA TYR A 112 36.36 -5.26 -26.68
C TYR A 112 37.59 -6.06 -27.06
N ASP A 113 38.60 -5.37 -27.58
CA ASP A 113 39.93 -5.90 -27.80
C ASP A 113 40.96 -4.88 -27.27
N ALA A 114 41.94 -5.43 -26.55
CA ALA A 114 43.10 -4.84 -25.85
C ALA A 114 42.90 -4.29 -24.42
#